data_AF-A0A1G2Z1X3-F1
#
_entry.id   AF-A0A1G2Z1X3-F1
#
_cell.length_a   1.000
_cell.length_b   1.000
_cell.length_c   1.000
_cell.angle_alpha   90.00
_cell.angle_beta   90.00
_cell.angle_gamma   90.00
#
_symmetry.space_group_name_H-M   'P 1'
#
loop_
_entity.id
_entity.type
_entity.pdbx_description
1 polymer ?
#
loop_
_entity_poly.entity_id
_entity_poly.type
_entity_poly.pdbx_seq_one_letter_code
_entity_poly.pdbx_strand_id
1 'polypeptide(L)'
;MNRQLRVVKTDGSTEAYLHTKVLGTINNALAAAGRPDVTLAERLAEVMTFHLYDTPDRRRIDSSEILAMIKAVLAATGNEDAAAALAEHALERRLKRTRTEVLAVDVQDFNDAENLSRAAPPARALWDKGRIVRDLKHSGLAHQTARTIAALAEERLLCLGLTAVPRSLVKQIVLGETASILHAQQQLQTT
;
A
#
# COMPACT_ATOMS: atom_id res chain seq x y z
N MET A 1 -20.70 9.72 -21.03
CA MET A 1 -19.95 10.67 -20.16
C MET A 1 -19.14 9.84 -19.17
N ASN A 2 -17.80 9.80 -19.29
CA ASN A 2 -16.96 8.85 -18.56
C ASN A 2 -16.75 9.33 -17.11
N ARG A 3 -17.66 8.97 -16.19
CA ARG A 3 -17.64 9.42 -14.80
C ARG A 3 -16.63 8.60 -13.99
N GLN A 4 -15.34 8.89 -14.13
CA GLN A 4 -14.29 8.20 -13.38
C GLN A 4 -14.28 8.66 -11.91
N LEU A 5 -14.64 7.75 -10.98
CA LEU A 5 -14.56 7.99 -9.54
C LEU A 5 -13.09 8.17 -9.11
N ARG A 6 -12.82 9.17 -8.26
CA ARG A 6 -11.50 9.44 -7.69
C ARG A 6 -11.45 9.03 -6.22
N VAL A 7 -10.42 8.29 -5.84
CA VAL A 7 -10.17 7.89 -4.45
C VAL A 7 -9.15 8.83 -3.83
N VAL A 8 -9.50 9.46 -2.72
CA VAL A 8 -8.63 10.29 -1.90
C VAL A 8 -7.92 9.39 -0.88
N LYS A 9 -6.59 9.46 -0.85
CA LYS A 9 -5.73 8.67 0.03
C LYS A 9 -5.47 9.43 1.33
N THR A 10 -5.01 8.72 2.36
CA THR A 10 -4.68 9.30 3.67
C THR A 10 -3.60 10.40 3.61
N ASP A 11 -2.72 10.36 2.61
CA ASP A 11 -1.69 11.37 2.36
C ASP A 11 -2.21 12.57 1.53
N GLY A 12 -3.51 12.65 1.28
CA GLY A 12 -4.15 13.67 0.44
C GLY A 12 -3.98 13.44 -1.07
N SER A 13 -3.17 12.44 -1.49
CA SER A 13 -3.04 12.11 -2.91
C SER A 13 -4.34 11.54 -3.46
N THR A 14 -4.55 11.65 -4.77
CA THR A 14 -5.77 11.10 -5.42
C THR A 14 -5.41 10.13 -6.54
N GLU A 15 -6.15 9.04 -6.63
CA GLU A 15 -6.02 8.04 -7.69
C GLU A 15 -7.37 7.71 -8.32
N ALA A 16 -7.37 7.10 -9.50
CA ALA A 16 -8.59 6.53 -10.06
C ALA A 16 -9.05 5.35 -9.18
N TYR A 17 -10.36 5.22 -9.00
CA TYR A 17 -10.94 3.99 -8.46
C TYR A 17 -10.56 2.80 -9.35
N LEU A 18 -10.10 1.72 -8.72
CA LEU A 18 -9.74 0.48 -9.38
C LEU A 18 -10.51 -0.66 -8.72
N HIS A 19 -11.38 -1.30 -9.49
CA HIS A 19 -12.15 -2.46 -9.04
C HIS A 19 -11.24 -3.57 -8.47
N THR A 20 -10.11 -3.83 -9.13
CA THR A 20 -9.13 -4.85 -8.73
C THR A 20 -8.54 -4.64 -7.33
N LYS A 21 -8.48 -3.39 -6.83
CA LYS A 21 -8.06 -3.12 -5.45
C LYS A 21 -9.11 -3.53 -4.43
N VAL A 22 -10.39 -3.32 -4.75
CA VAL A 22 -11.50 -3.74 -3.88
C VAL A 22 -11.57 -5.26 -3.83
N LEU A 23 -11.58 -5.91 -4.99
CA LEU A 23 -11.49 -7.35 -5.15
C LEU A 23 -10.33 -7.94 -4.33
N GLY A 24 -9.10 -7.46 -4.55
CA GLY A 24 -7.93 -7.98 -3.84
C GLY A 24 -8.00 -7.77 -2.33
N THR A 25 -8.57 -6.64 -1.89
CA THR A 25 -8.76 -6.39 -0.44
C THR A 25 -9.74 -7.38 0.18
N ILE A 26 -10.86 -7.65 -0.50
CA ILE A 26 -11.87 -8.62 -0.03
C ILE A 26 -11.29 -10.03 -0.03
N ASN A 27 -10.63 -10.43 -1.12
CA ASN A 27 -10.02 -11.75 -1.24
C ASN A 27 -8.97 -12.00 -0.15
N ASN A 28 -8.11 -11.01 0.14
CA ASN A 28 -7.11 -11.13 1.19
C ASN A 28 -7.75 -11.25 2.58
N ALA A 29 -8.85 -10.53 2.84
CA ALA A 29 -9.59 -10.63 4.08
C ALA A 29 -10.21 -12.02 4.28
N LEU A 30 -10.83 -12.56 3.23
CA LEU A 30 -11.40 -13.91 3.22
C LEU A 30 -10.32 -14.99 3.43
N ALA A 31 -9.18 -14.85 2.75
CA ALA A 31 -8.04 -15.75 2.92
C ALA A 31 -7.46 -15.69 4.34
N ALA A 32 -7.34 -14.48 4.93
CA ALA A 32 -6.86 -14.30 6.31
C ALA A 32 -7.80 -14.93 7.35
N ALA A 33 -9.10 -14.99 7.06
CA ALA A 33 -10.09 -15.70 7.87
C ALA A 33 -10.12 -17.22 7.61
N GLY A 34 -9.21 -17.76 6.81
CA GLY A 34 -9.15 -19.19 6.48
C GLY A 34 -10.24 -19.67 5.53
N ARG A 35 -10.95 -18.76 4.86
CA ARG A 35 -12.04 -19.05 3.92
C ARG A 35 -11.80 -18.38 2.56
N PRO A 36 -10.70 -18.70 1.86
CA PRO A 36 -10.44 -18.10 0.55
C PRO A 36 -11.57 -18.43 -0.43
N ASP A 37 -12.25 -17.41 -0.92
CA ASP A 37 -13.32 -17.53 -1.91
C ASP A 37 -13.25 -16.35 -2.88
N VAL A 38 -12.59 -16.59 -4.02
CA VAL A 38 -12.39 -15.59 -5.06
C VAL A 38 -13.72 -15.21 -5.71
N THR A 39 -14.63 -16.16 -5.89
CA THR A 39 -15.93 -15.92 -6.54
C THR A 39 -16.81 -15.03 -5.66
N LEU A 40 -16.81 -15.25 -4.34
CA LEU A 40 -17.45 -14.33 -3.41
C LEU A 40 -16.79 -12.95 -3.46
N ALA A 41 -15.46 -12.88 -3.46
CA ALA A 41 -14.74 -11.61 -3.52
C ALA A 41 -15.08 -10.79 -4.78
N GLU A 42 -15.19 -11.45 -5.94
CA GLU A 42 -15.65 -10.87 -7.21
C GLU A 42 -17.05 -10.28 -7.08
N ARG A 43 -18.03 -11.08 -6.65
CA ARG A 43 -19.42 -10.63 -6.51
C ARG A 43 -19.56 -9.44 -5.55
N LEU A 44 -18.88 -9.48 -4.41
CA LEU A 44 -18.91 -8.38 -3.45
C LEU A 44 -18.25 -7.12 -4.02
N ALA A 45 -17.13 -7.25 -4.73
CA ALA A 45 -16.46 -6.12 -5.37
C ALA A 45 -17.31 -5.50 -6.49
N GLU A 46 -18.07 -6.31 -7.25
CA GLU A 46 -19.01 -5.84 -8.27
C GLU A 46 -20.15 -5.04 -7.64
N VAL A 47 -20.80 -5.57 -6.60
CA VAL A 47 -21.88 -4.88 -5.88
C VAL A 47 -21.40 -3.54 -5.32
N MET A 48 -20.21 -3.51 -4.72
CA MET A 48 -19.60 -2.27 -4.23
C MET A 48 -19.31 -1.28 -5.36
N THR A 49 -18.78 -1.77 -6.48
CA THR A 49 -18.48 -0.93 -7.65
C THR A 49 -19.77 -0.32 -8.20
N PHE A 50 -20.83 -1.11 -8.33
CA PHE A 50 -22.14 -0.64 -8.75
C PHE A 50 -22.64 0.48 -7.82
N HIS A 51 -22.69 0.23 -6.50
CA HIS A 51 -23.15 1.20 -5.52
C HIS A 51 -22.36 2.52 -5.57
N LEU A 52 -21.03 2.44 -5.71
CA LEU A 52 -20.15 3.61 -5.78
C LEU A 52 -20.43 4.50 -6.99
N TYR A 53 -20.80 3.91 -8.13
CA TYR A 53 -21.09 4.64 -9.37
C TYR A 53 -22.56 5.08 -9.49
N ASP A 54 -23.47 4.34 -8.88
CA ASP A 54 -24.91 4.65 -8.86
C ASP A 54 -25.25 5.79 -7.90
N THR A 55 -24.41 6.04 -6.89
CA THR A 55 -24.61 7.17 -5.95
C THR A 55 -24.57 8.53 -6.68
N PRO A 56 -25.64 9.34 -6.65
CA PRO A 56 -25.68 10.66 -7.30
C PRO A 56 -24.57 11.59 -6.80
N ASP A 57 -24.00 12.40 -7.70
CA ASP A 57 -22.96 13.43 -7.45
C ASP A 57 -21.65 13.02 -6.75
N ARG A 58 -21.50 11.76 -6.37
CA ARG A 58 -20.25 11.18 -5.88
C ARG A 58 -19.18 11.16 -6.98
N ARG A 59 -18.23 12.10 -6.94
CA ARG A 59 -17.03 12.13 -7.81
C ARG A 59 -15.75 11.79 -7.07
N ARG A 60 -15.76 11.91 -5.74
CA ARG A 60 -14.63 11.61 -4.85
C ARG A 60 -15.10 10.77 -3.69
N ILE A 61 -14.23 9.89 -3.22
CA ILE A 61 -14.46 9.09 -2.02
C ILE A 61 -13.14 8.88 -1.29
N ASP A 62 -13.17 8.85 0.03
CA ASP A 62 -11.98 8.56 0.82
C ASP A 62 -11.67 7.06 0.83
N SER A 63 -10.40 6.71 0.77
CA SER A 63 -9.95 5.31 0.90
C SER A 63 -10.38 4.66 2.22
N SER A 64 -10.52 5.45 3.29
CA SER A 64 -11.08 4.98 4.58
C SER A 64 -12.57 4.68 4.49
N GLU A 65 -13.33 5.41 3.67
CA GLU A 65 -14.75 5.15 3.46
C GLU A 65 -14.95 3.85 2.67
N ILE A 66 -14.18 3.63 1.60
CA ILE A 66 -14.18 2.34 0.88
C ILE A 66 -13.86 1.19 1.84
N LEU A 67 -12.84 1.33 2.70
CA LEU A 67 -12.49 0.31 3.67
C LEU A 67 -13.63 0.04 4.67
N ALA A 68 -14.33 1.09 5.13
CA ALA A 68 -15.49 0.94 6.00
C ALA A 68 -16.64 0.20 5.31
N MET A 69 -16.91 0.52 4.04
CA MET A 69 -17.89 -0.18 3.23
C MET A 69 -17.53 -1.66 3.06
N ILE A 70 -16.27 -2.00 2.78
CA ILE A 70 -15.84 -3.40 2.63
C ILE A 70 -16.12 -4.17 3.94
N LYS A 71 -15.74 -3.62 5.10
CA LYS A 71 -16.00 -4.24 6.40
C LYS A 71 -17.50 -4.45 6.65
N ALA A 72 -18.32 -3.45 6.33
CA ALA A 72 -19.77 -3.52 6.50
C ALA A 72 -20.40 -4.60 5.60
N VAL A 73 -19.98 -4.68 4.33
CA VAL A 73 -20.45 -5.70 3.38
C VAL A 73 -20.03 -7.09 3.82
N LEU A 74 -18.79 -7.29 4.26
CA LEU A 74 -18.32 -8.57 4.79
C LEU A 74 -19.13 -9.00 6.01
N ALA A 75 -19.33 -8.12 7.00
CA ALA A 75 -20.12 -8.43 8.18
C ALA A 75 -21.60 -8.75 7.82
N ALA A 76 -22.23 -7.92 6.99
CA ALA A 76 -23.63 -8.10 6.58
C ALA A 76 -23.87 -9.38 5.75
N THR A 77 -22.82 -9.95 5.15
CA THR A 77 -22.88 -11.19 4.37
C THR A 77 -22.44 -12.43 5.16
N GLY A 78 -22.31 -12.31 6.48
CA GLY A 78 -21.93 -13.42 7.36
C GLY A 78 -20.43 -13.74 7.37
N ASN A 79 -19.59 -12.84 6.83
CA ASN A 79 -18.13 -12.96 6.82
C ASN A 79 -17.50 -12.06 7.90
N GLU A 80 -18.00 -12.15 9.12
CA GLU A 80 -17.58 -11.34 10.26
C GLU A 80 -16.09 -11.53 10.58
N ASP A 81 -15.60 -12.77 10.55
CA ASP A 81 -14.18 -13.10 10.75
C ASP A 81 -13.27 -12.39 9.72
N ALA A 82 -13.71 -12.33 8.45
CA ALA A 82 -12.99 -11.61 7.41
C ALA A 82 -13.04 -10.09 7.62
N ALA A 83 -14.16 -9.55 8.07
CA ALA A 83 -14.27 -8.13 8.43
C ALA A 83 -13.34 -7.78 9.60
N ALA A 84 -13.22 -8.65 10.60
CA ALA A 84 -12.31 -8.51 11.73
C ALA A 84 -10.84 -8.60 11.28
N ALA A 85 -10.47 -9.62 10.50
CA ALA A 85 -9.13 -9.77 9.94
C ALA A 85 -8.70 -8.55 9.11
N LEU A 86 -9.62 -7.99 8.31
CA LEU A 86 -9.37 -6.76 7.56
C LEU A 86 -9.15 -5.54 8.48
N ALA A 87 -9.94 -5.42 9.54
CA ALA A 87 -9.79 -4.35 10.52
C ALA A 87 -8.46 -4.43 11.27
N GLU A 88 -8.07 -5.63 11.70
CA GLU A 88 -6.80 -5.91 12.34
C GLU A 88 -5.63 -5.59 11.42
N HIS A 89 -5.63 -6.12 10.19
CA HIS A 89 -4.59 -5.83 9.20
C HIS A 89 -4.44 -4.32 8.94
N ALA A 90 -5.56 -3.59 8.80
CA ALA A 90 -5.52 -2.14 8.60
C ALA A 90 -4.95 -1.40 9.81
N LEU A 91 -5.29 -1.83 11.04
CA LEU A 91 -4.78 -1.27 12.28
C LEU A 91 -3.28 -1.53 12.42
N GLU A 92 -2.85 -2.78 12.26
CA GLU A 92 -1.44 -3.17 12.30
C GLU A 92 -0.62 -2.37 11.31
N ARG A 93 -1.09 -2.25 10.06
CA ARG A 93 -0.39 -1.47 9.03
C ARG A 93 -0.25 0.00 9.43
N ARG A 94 -1.30 0.59 10.01
CA ARG A 94 -1.27 1.98 10.50
C ARG A 94 -0.28 2.14 11.66
N LEU A 95 -0.27 1.20 12.61
CA LEU A 95 0.65 1.21 13.74
C LEU A 95 2.10 1.07 13.28
N LYS A 96 2.40 0.09 12.41
CA LYS A 96 3.73 -0.10 11.82
C LYS A 96 4.21 1.18 11.12
N ARG A 97 3.39 1.77 10.22
CA ARG A 97 3.73 3.04 9.56
C ARG A 97 4.03 4.19 10.52
N THR A 98 3.26 4.31 11.59
CA THR A 98 3.42 5.41 12.57
C THR A 98 4.68 5.23 13.41
N ARG A 99 5.07 3.98 13.69
CA ARG A 99 6.25 3.64 14.49
C ARG A 99 7.54 3.56 13.67
N THR A 100 7.45 3.40 12.36
CA THR A 100 8.62 3.35 11.48
C THR A 100 9.23 4.74 11.31
N GLU A 101 10.48 4.86 11.74
CA GLU A 101 11.36 6.01 11.55
C GLU A 101 12.45 5.66 10.53
N VAL A 102 12.76 6.60 9.64
CA VAL A 102 13.88 6.51 8.71
C VAL A 102 15.06 7.29 9.29
N LEU A 103 16.15 6.57 9.53
CA LEU A 103 17.40 7.15 10.02
C LEU A 103 18.19 7.75 8.84
N ALA A 104 18.69 8.97 8.99
CA ALA A 104 19.55 9.63 8.01
C ALA A 104 20.99 9.08 8.00
N VAL A 105 21.12 7.75 7.97
CA VAL A 105 22.40 7.03 7.91
C VAL A 105 22.45 6.23 6.61
N ASP A 106 23.58 6.30 5.93
CA ASP A 106 23.91 5.45 4.78
C ASP A 106 24.88 4.39 5.31
N VAL A 107 24.39 3.16 5.49
CA VAL A 107 25.19 2.00 5.93
C VAL A 107 25.65 1.27 4.67
N GLN A 108 26.95 1.21 4.43
CA GLN A 108 27.57 0.49 3.31
C GLN A 108 28.28 -0.78 3.75
N ASP A 109 28.89 -0.77 4.93
CA ASP A 109 29.62 -1.89 5.50
C ASP A 109 29.24 -2.13 6.98
N PHE A 110 29.59 -3.30 7.52
CA PHE A 110 29.39 -3.63 8.94
C PHE A 110 30.11 -2.66 9.88
N ASN A 111 31.21 -2.07 9.43
CA ASN A 111 31.94 -1.03 10.17
C ASN A 111 31.10 0.24 10.38
N ASP A 112 30.09 0.49 9.54
CA ASP A 112 29.15 1.62 9.72
C ASP A 112 28.11 1.36 10.80
N ALA A 113 28.08 0.17 11.43
CA ALA A 113 27.15 -0.15 12.50
C ALA A 113 27.28 0.81 13.70
N GLU A 114 28.49 1.34 13.94
CA GLU A 114 28.71 2.37 14.95
C GLU A 114 27.89 3.63 14.69
N ASN A 115 27.59 3.95 13.41
CA ASN A 115 26.74 5.09 13.05
C ASN A 115 25.28 4.90 13.47
N LEU A 116 24.85 3.66 13.73
CA LEU A 116 23.51 3.34 14.26
C LEU A 116 23.44 3.45 15.79
N SER A 117 24.58 3.34 16.48
CA SER A 117 24.69 3.35 17.95
C SER A 117 25.29 4.63 18.53
N ARG A 118 25.60 5.64 17.72
CA ARG A 118 26.17 6.93 18.20
C ARG A 118 25.34 7.55 19.32
N ALA A 119 26.04 8.09 20.32
CA ALA A 119 25.45 8.76 21.48
C ALA A 119 24.56 9.96 21.12
N ALA A 120 24.86 10.64 20.00
CA ALA A 120 23.96 11.59 19.38
C ALA A 120 23.10 10.85 18.33
N PRO A 121 21.76 10.76 18.52
CA PRO A 121 20.91 10.03 17.61
C PRO A 121 20.96 10.67 16.21
N PRO A 122 21.11 9.87 15.14
CA PRO A 122 21.06 10.39 13.78
C PRO A 122 19.73 11.06 13.51
N ALA A 123 19.71 12.05 12.60
CA ALA A 123 18.48 12.73 12.23
C ALA A 123 17.42 11.71 11.79
N ARG A 124 16.23 11.80 12.39
CA ARG A 124 15.12 10.87 12.14
C ARG A 124 14.02 11.58 11.39
N ALA A 125 13.43 10.88 10.42
CA ALA A 125 12.21 11.32 9.76
C ALA A 125 11.17 10.22 9.90
N LEU A 126 9.91 10.59 10.07
CA LEU A 126 8.81 9.63 10.02
C LEU A 126 8.74 9.00 8.62
N TRP A 127 8.27 7.75 8.57
CA TRP A 127 8.01 7.07 7.30
C TRP A 127 7.04 7.88 6.42
N ASP A 128 7.51 8.26 5.23
CA ASP A 128 6.70 8.95 4.21
C ASP A 128 6.90 8.26 2.86
N LYS A 129 5.98 7.35 2.50
CA LYS A 129 5.94 6.71 1.18
C LYS A 129 5.89 7.74 0.04
N GLY A 130 5.28 8.90 0.27
CA GLY A 130 5.22 9.99 -0.71
C GLY A 130 6.59 10.51 -1.14
N ARG A 131 7.61 10.42 -0.27
CA ARG A 131 9.01 10.72 -0.66
C ARG A 131 9.50 9.78 -1.75
N ILE A 132 9.32 8.47 -1.57
CA ILE A 132 9.72 7.46 -2.56
C ILE A 132 9.03 7.72 -3.91
N VAL A 133 7.73 7.98 -3.89
CA VAL A 133 6.98 8.28 -5.12
C VAL A 133 7.52 9.54 -5.81
N ARG A 134 7.84 10.60 -5.05
CA ARG A 134 8.43 11.82 -5.61
C ARG A 134 9.80 11.52 -6.22
N ASP A 135 10.67 10.83 -5.51
CA ASP A 135 12.04 10.56 -5.97
C ASP A 135 12.05 9.70 -7.24
N LEU A 136 11.23 8.64 -7.29
CA LEU A 136 11.07 7.79 -8.47
C LEU A 136 10.48 8.54 -9.68
N LYS A 137 9.62 9.54 -9.45
CA LYS A 137 9.15 10.41 -10.55
C LYS A 137 10.27 11.29 -11.09
N HIS A 138 11.12 11.84 -10.22
CA HIS A 138 12.26 12.65 -10.65
C HIS A 138 13.29 11.81 -11.43
N SER A 139 13.38 10.51 -11.17
CA SER A 139 14.19 9.59 -11.97
C SER A 139 13.55 9.18 -13.31
N GLY A 140 12.42 9.79 -13.69
CA GLY A 140 11.78 9.59 -15.00
C GLY A 140 10.71 8.50 -15.06
N LEU A 141 10.36 7.85 -13.94
CA LEU A 141 9.32 6.82 -13.97
C LEU A 141 7.91 7.42 -14.03
N ALA A 142 7.04 6.77 -14.80
CA ALA A 142 5.62 7.10 -14.84
C ALA A 142 5.01 7.07 -13.44
N HIS A 143 4.12 8.02 -13.15
CA HIS A 143 3.54 8.17 -11.81
C HIS A 143 2.91 6.89 -11.26
N GLN A 144 2.22 6.13 -12.11
CA GLN A 144 1.58 4.88 -11.72
C GLN A 144 2.63 3.81 -11.34
N THR A 145 3.68 3.67 -12.13
CA THR A 145 4.80 2.75 -11.85
C THR A 145 5.50 3.13 -10.55
N ALA A 146 5.81 4.42 -10.34
CA ALA A 146 6.41 4.91 -9.10
C ALA A 146 5.54 4.61 -7.87
N ARG A 147 4.21 4.73 -7.98
CA ARG A 147 3.27 4.36 -6.90
C ARG A 147 3.26 2.87 -6.63
N THR A 148 3.31 2.03 -7.66
CA THR A 148 3.36 0.57 -7.50
C THR A 148 4.65 0.16 -6.80
N ILE A 149 5.81 0.64 -7.26
CA ILE A 149 7.11 0.39 -6.62
C ILE A 149 7.08 0.83 -5.15
N ALA A 150 6.63 2.05 -4.88
CA ALA A 150 6.56 2.57 -3.52
C ALA A 150 5.61 1.76 -2.62
N ALA A 151 4.54 1.18 -3.18
CA ALA A 151 3.62 0.31 -2.44
C ALA A 151 4.26 -1.05 -2.11
N LEU A 152 4.97 -1.66 -3.05
CA LEU A 152 5.70 -2.91 -2.83
C LEU A 152 6.86 -2.73 -1.84
N ALA A 153 7.63 -1.66 -2.00
CA ALA A 153 8.71 -1.33 -1.09
C ALA A 153 8.20 -1.07 0.34
N GLU A 154 7.07 -0.36 0.48
CA GLU A 154 6.40 -0.20 1.77
C GLU A 154 5.97 -1.55 2.35
N GLU A 155 5.31 -2.40 1.56
CA GLU A 155 4.89 -3.73 2.02
C GLU A 155 6.07 -4.51 2.61
N ARG A 156 7.15 -4.60 1.84
CA ARG A 156 8.34 -5.33 2.22
C ARG A 156 8.97 -4.76 3.49
N LEU A 157 9.08 -3.43 3.58
CA LEU A 157 9.62 -2.76 4.74
C LEU A 157 8.78 -3.00 6.01
N LEU A 158 7.45 -2.93 5.91
CA LEU A 158 6.57 -3.18 7.06
C LEU A 158 6.60 -4.66 7.49
N CYS A 159 6.82 -5.59 6.55
CA CYS A 159 7.01 -7.01 6.84
C CYS A 159 8.33 -7.32 7.57
N LEU A 160 9.38 -6.49 7.42
CA LEU A 160 10.63 -6.65 8.17
C LEU A 160 10.47 -6.37 9.68
N GLY A 161 9.39 -5.71 10.11
CA GLY A 161 9.11 -5.46 11.52
C GLY A 161 10.06 -4.44 12.19
N LEU A 162 10.89 -3.73 11.42
CA LEU A 162 11.83 -2.75 11.92
C LEU A 162 11.12 -1.42 12.24
N THR A 163 11.39 -0.87 13.43
CA THR A 163 10.90 0.46 13.83
C THR A 163 11.85 1.58 13.43
N ALA A 164 13.15 1.29 13.29
CA ALA A 164 14.15 2.24 12.82
C ALA A 164 14.87 1.65 11.60
N VAL A 165 14.76 2.33 10.45
CA VAL A 165 15.26 1.82 9.17
C VAL A 165 16.31 2.79 8.61
N PRO A 166 17.54 2.33 8.36
CA PRO A 166 18.55 3.15 7.68
C PRO A 166 18.09 3.58 6.29
N ARG A 167 18.45 4.81 5.87
CA ARG A 167 18.13 5.31 4.54
C ARG A 167 18.70 4.41 3.44
N SER A 168 19.87 3.81 3.64
CA SER A 168 20.46 2.87 2.69
C SER A 168 19.57 1.65 2.46
N LEU A 169 18.98 1.07 3.51
CA LEU A 169 18.07 -0.07 3.39
C LEU A 169 16.78 0.30 2.65
N VAL A 170 16.21 1.49 2.90
CA VAL A 170 15.06 1.98 2.11
C VAL A 170 15.43 2.07 0.63
N LYS A 171 16.60 2.65 0.29
CA LYS A 171 17.07 2.73 -1.10
C LYS A 171 17.22 1.34 -1.72
N GLN A 172 17.85 0.39 -1.01
CA GLN A 172 18.05 -0.97 -1.51
C GLN A 172 16.74 -1.70 -1.79
N ILE A 173 15.76 -1.60 -0.88
CA ILE A 173 14.42 -2.17 -1.10
C ILE A 173 13.77 -1.54 -2.34
N VAL A 174 13.78 -0.21 -2.46
CA VAL A 174 13.17 0.50 -3.60
C VAL A 174 13.84 0.11 -4.92
N LEU A 175 15.17 0.01 -4.95
CA LEU A 175 15.92 -0.40 -6.13
C LEU A 175 15.58 -1.85 -6.55
N GLY A 176 15.49 -2.76 -5.58
CA GLY A 176 15.08 -4.14 -5.82
C GLY A 176 13.70 -4.22 -6.47
N GLU A 177 12.71 -3.54 -5.88
CA GLU A 177 11.34 -3.52 -6.43
C GLU A 177 11.27 -2.82 -7.81
N THR A 178 12.08 -1.78 -8.02
CA THR A 178 12.19 -1.11 -9.33
C THR A 178 12.72 -2.08 -10.40
N ALA A 179 13.81 -2.79 -10.11
CA ALA A 179 14.39 -3.76 -11.02
C ALA A 179 13.39 -4.89 -11.37
N SER A 180 12.68 -5.41 -10.35
CA SER A 180 11.65 -6.43 -10.56
C SER A 180 10.51 -5.97 -11.48
N ILE A 181 10.01 -4.74 -11.31
CA ILE A 181 8.95 -4.22 -12.17
C ILE A 181 9.46 -3.96 -13.60
N LEU A 182 10.63 -3.35 -13.76
CA LEU A 182 11.18 -3.06 -15.09
C LEU A 182 11.43 -4.36 -15.87
N HIS A 183 11.94 -5.40 -15.21
CA HIS A 183 12.12 -6.72 -15.81
C HIS A 183 10.78 -7.33 -16.25
N ALA A 184 9.75 -7.29 -15.40
CA ALA A 184 8.42 -7.78 -15.75
C ALA A 184 7.80 -7.02 -16.94
N GLN A 185 8.03 -5.70 -17.05
CA GLN A 185 7.57 -4.90 -18.18
C GLN A 185 8.26 -5.29 -19.50
N GLN A 186 9.57 -5.57 -19.46
CA GLN A 186 10.32 -6.00 -20.65
C GLN A 186 9.80 -7.35 -21.17
N GLN A 187 9.53 -8.30 -20.28
CA GLN A 187 9.00 -9.62 -20.66
C GLN A 187 7.64 -9.53 -21.35
N LEU A 188 6.77 -8.62 -20.91
CA LEU A 188 5.47 -8.37 -21.52
C LEU A 188 5.54 -7.69 -22.89
N GLN A 189 6.67 -7.03 -23.22
CA GLN A 189 6.88 -6.40 -24.54
C GLN A 189 7.49 -7.36 -25.56
N THR A 190 8.15 -8.43 -25.09
CA THR A 190 8.75 -9.47 -25.93
C THR A 190 7.80 -10.63 -26.26
N THR A 191 6.56 -10.57 -25.76
CA THR A 191 5.50 -11.57 -26.01
C THR A 191 4.47 -11.00 -26.98
#